data_AF-A0AAV8S934-F1
#
_entry.id   AF-A0AAV8S934-F1
#
_cell.length_a   1.000
_cell.length_b   1.000
_cell.length_c   1.000
_cell.angle_alpha   90.00
_cell.angle_beta   90.00
_cell.angle_gamma   90.00
#
_symmetry.space_group_name_H-M   'P 1'
#
loop_
_entity.id
_entity.type
_entity.pdbx_description
1 polymer ?
#
loop_
_entity_poly.entity_id
_entity_poly.type
_entity_poly.pdbx_seq_one_letter_code
_entity_poly.pdbx_strand_id
1 'polypeptide(L)'
;MEHSCVSLIVFAVLFYGFFLCSQARWHHHAEHKHTHSHKISTISEPPTPPPELSNPPALANPPGVSNSPEPAYQAKPPESAKQPEPTNQPEPASPTVSANQPEPASPPVSVNQPEPANPPDDGNVYSSNGVFDVRKFGAVGDGITDDTEAFKMAWDAACEVYSAIIRVPNGFKFMIQSTIFTGPCQGGLVLQVDGTLMPPDGPDFWPEKYSKRQWLVFYKVNEMSLQGGGVIDGKGQKWWDLPCKPHKGIKGTTLPGPCDSPTAIRFFMSSNLTVEGLRIKNSPQFNFRFDSCSNVHIESIHITAPALSPNTDGIHIENTNGVGIYNSVISNGDDCVSIGSGCYDVDMRNITCGPSHGISIGSLGKHNSRACVSNITVRDSVIRVSNNGVRIKTWQGGSGAVSGIIFSNIYMDNVRNPIIINQFYCLSKDCINQTSAVFISDILYENIKGTYDVRSPPMHFACSDSIPCTNLTLSDVELLPAEGDLVLDPYCWNAYGKLQTLTIPPVSCLMEGAPRPLMDTATDYC
;
A
#
# COMPACT_ATOMS: atom_id res chain seq x y z
N MET A 1 56.73 36.19 -1.22
CA MET A 1 57.70 35.61 -2.16
C MET A 1 57.52 34.10 -2.23
N GLU A 2 56.92 33.47 -3.25
CA GLU A 2 55.89 33.85 -4.25
C GLU A 2 55.45 32.54 -4.97
N HIS A 3 54.33 32.40 -5.68
CA HIS A 3 53.38 33.34 -6.26
C HIS A 3 51.92 32.84 -6.13
N SER A 4 50.95 33.73 -6.38
CA SER A 4 49.60 33.38 -6.87
C SER A 4 49.46 33.81 -8.33
N CYS A 5 49.14 32.92 -9.30
CA CYS A 5 48.60 33.32 -10.61
C CYS A 5 48.07 32.19 -11.55
N VAL A 6 47.29 31.21 -11.07
CA VAL A 6 46.64 30.22 -11.98
C VAL A 6 45.19 29.89 -11.57
N SER A 7 44.23 30.76 -11.92
CA SER A 7 42.78 30.42 -11.89
C SER A 7 41.86 31.30 -12.76
N LEU A 8 42.38 32.31 -13.45
CA LEU A 8 41.54 33.36 -14.08
C LEU A 8 41.46 33.32 -15.61
N ILE A 9 42.00 32.28 -16.28
CA ILE A 9 42.06 32.20 -17.75
C ILE A 9 41.12 31.13 -18.34
N VAL A 10 40.69 30.13 -17.55
CA VAL A 10 39.86 29.01 -18.07
C VAL A 10 38.37 29.37 -18.23
N PHE A 11 37.87 30.39 -17.51
CA PHE A 11 36.46 30.79 -17.57
C PHE A 11 36.05 31.63 -18.78
N ALA A 12 37.00 32.08 -19.62
CA ALA A 12 36.72 33.02 -20.72
C ALA A 12 36.31 32.36 -22.06
N VAL A 13 36.43 31.03 -22.21
CA VAL A 13 36.32 30.36 -23.52
C VAL A 13 34.95 29.71 -23.78
N LEU A 14 34.16 29.40 -22.75
CA LEU A 14 32.90 28.65 -22.90
C LEU A 14 31.65 29.51 -23.16
N PHE A 15 31.74 30.84 -23.06
CA PHE A 15 30.58 31.73 -23.22
C PHE A 15 30.32 32.25 -24.65
N TYR A 16 31.18 31.93 -25.62
CA TYR A 16 31.05 32.38 -27.02
C TYR A 16 30.50 31.31 -28.00
N GLY A 17 30.08 30.14 -27.51
CA GLY A 17 29.62 29.02 -28.33
C GLY A 17 28.12 28.97 -28.66
N PHE A 18 27.29 29.86 -28.11
CA PHE A 18 25.82 29.71 -28.13
C PHE A 18 25.05 30.74 -28.98
N PHE A 19 25.73 31.64 -29.68
CA PHE A 19 25.12 32.60 -30.60
C PHE A 19 25.74 32.46 -32.00
N LEU A 20 25.34 31.43 -32.76
CA LEU A 20 25.45 31.34 -34.24
C LEU A 20 24.88 30.01 -34.79
N CYS A 21 23.63 29.66 -34.46
CA CYS A 21 22.89 28.65 -35.25
C CYS A 21 21.36 28.88 -35.18
N SER A 22 20.94 30.11 -35.46
CA SER A 22 19.57 30.39 -35.89
C SER A 22 19.64 31.22 -37.19
N GLN A 23 18.67 31.01 -38.08
CA GLN A 23 18.54 31.60 -39.44
C GLN A 23 19.28 30.93 -40.61
N ALA A 24 18.84 29.73 -40.98
CA ALA A 24 18.66 29.24 -42.36
C ALA A 24 17.92 27.88 -42.27
N ARG A 25 16.84 27.55 -42.98
CA ARG A 25 16.19 28.10 -44.17
C ARG A 25 14.65 28.04 -44.02
N TRP A 26 13.96 29.08 -44.48
CA TRP A 26 12.60 28.95 -45.01
C TRP A 26 12.68 28.62 -46.50
N HIS A 27 11.93 27.61 -46.99
CA HIS A 27 10.90 27.76 -48.03
C HIS A 27 10.33 26.43 -48.59
N HIS A 28 8.99 26.42 -48.69
CA HIS A 28 8.13 25.82 -49.73
C HIS A 28 7.66 24.34 -49.72
N HIS A 29 6.31 24.25 -49.68
CA HIS A 29 5.40 23.37 -50.45
C HIS A 29 5.37 21.85 -50.14
N ALA A 30 4.21 21.17 -50.20
CA ALA A 30 2.80 21.60 -50.38
C ALA A 30 1.82 20.60 -49.72
N GLU A 31 0.54 20.98 -49.61
CA GLU A 31 -0.55 20.08 -49.19
C GLU A 31 -0.71 18.89 -50.15
N HIS A 32 -1.00 17.70 -49.60
CA HIS A 32 -1.66 16.62 -50.35
C HIS A 32 -2.89 16.09 -49.58
N LYS A 33 -4.07 16.57 -49.96
CA LYS A 33 -5.35 15.94 -49.63
C LYS A 33 -5.54 14.71 -50.52
N HIS A 34 -5.53 13.52 -49.93
CA HIS A 34 -5.97 12.31 -50.64
C HIS A 34 -7.48 12.12 -50.52
N THR A 35 -8.19 12.41 -51.60
CA THR A 35 -9.58 11.99 -51.80
C THR A 35 -9.61 10.60 -52.42
N HIS A 36 -10.13 9.61 -51.71
CA HIS A 36 -10.38 8.28 -52.28
C HIS A 36 -11.86 8.09 -52.60
N SER A 37 -12.15 8.00 -53.90
CA SER A 37 -13.46 7.67 -54.44
C SER A 37 -13.71 6.17 -54.32
N HIS A 38 -14.62 5.74 -53.44
CA HIS A 38 -15.10 4.36 -53.43
C HIS A 38 -16.03 4.09 -54.63
N LYS A 39 -15.63 3.13 -55.48
CA LYS A 39 -16.55 2.54 -56.47
C LYS A 39 -17.54 1.63 -55.77
N ILE A 40 -18.82 1.81 -56.06
CA ILE A 40 -19.91 0.91 -55.66
C ILE A 40 -19.77 -0.41 -56.45
N SER A 41 -19.87 -1.53 -55.76
CA SER A 41 -20.12 -2.85 -56.34
C SER A 41 -21.35 -3.47 -55.68
N THR A 42 -22.12 -4.23 -56.45
CA THR A 42 -23.49 -4.63 -56.13
C THR A 42 -23.59 -5.90 -55.27
N ILE A 43 -24.36 -5.79 -54.19
CA ILE A 43 -25.35 -6.74 -53.66
C ILE A 43 -25.14 -8.24 -53.95
N SER A 44 -24.99 -9.01 -52.87
CA SER A 44 -25.46 -10.39 -52.74
C SER A 44 -26.23 -10.52 -51.42
N GLU A 45 -27.41 -11.15 -51.43
CA GLU A 45 -28.34 -11.20 -50.30
C GLU A 45 -27.85 -12.09 -49.13
N PRO A 46 -28.22 -11.79 -47.87
CA PRO A 46 -27.97 -12.68 -46.74
C PRO A 46 -29.00 -13.83 -46.69
N PRO A 47 -28.62 -15.04 -46.24
CA PRO A 47 -29.55 -16.17 -46.12
C PRO A 47 -30.57 -15.97 -44.98
N THR A 48 -31.77 -16.52 -45.18
CA THR A 48 -32.90 -16.44 -44.26
C THR A 48 -32.66 -17.14 -42.92
N PRO A 49 -33.18 -16.60 -41.78
CA PRO A 49 -33.09 -17.27 -40.49
C PRO A 49 -34.00 -18.51 -40.40
N PRO A 50 -33.64 -19.53 -39.59
CA PRO A 50 -34.49 -20.69 -39.32
C PRO A 50 -35.70 -20.32 -38.43
N PRO A 51 -36.78 -21.13 -38.44
CA PRO A 51 -38.03 -20.84 -37.74
C PRO A 51 -37.93 -20.99 -36.20
N GLU A 52 -38.73 -20.19 -35.49
CA GLU A 52 -38.88 -20.25 -34.03
C GLU A 52 -39.37 -21.63 -33.56
N LEU A 53 -38.74 -22.18 -32.51
CA LEU A 53 -39.31 -23.27 -31.73
C LEU A 53 -40.08 -22.74 -30.52
N SER A 54 -41.27 -23.32 -30.31
CA SER A 54 -42.22 -22.97 -29.26
C SER A 54 -41.73 -23.25 -27.84
N ASN A 55 -42.00 -22.32 -26.92
CA ASN A 55 -41.78 -22.49 -25.48
C ASN A 55 -42.55 -23.70 -24.89
N PRO A 56 -41.92 -24.54 -24.05
CA PRO A 56 -42.61 -25.47 -23.16
C PRO A 56 -43.19 -24.74 -21.92
N PRO A 57 -44.20 -25.32 -21.23
CA PRO A 57 -44.97 -24.62 -20.20
C PRO A 57 -44.27 -24.52 -18.84
N ALA A 58 -44.69 -23.54 -18.05
CA ALA A 58 -44.19 -23.29 -16.69
C ALA A 58 -44.45 -24.46 -15.73
N LEU A 59 -43.44 -24.80 -14.93
CA LEU A 59 -43.53 -25.71 -13.79
C LEU A 59 -43.69 -24.92 -12.48
N ALA A 60 -44.54 -25.43 -11.59
CA ALA A 60 -44.95 -24.73 -10.37
C ALA A 60 -43.92 -24.84 -9.23
N ASN A 61 -43.80 -23.77 -8.44
CA ASN A 61 -43.02 -23.75 -7.21
C ASN A 61 -43.75 -24.49 -6.06
N PRO A 62 -43.05 -25.31 -5.25
CA PRO A 62 -43.55 -25.79 -3.97
C PRO A 62 -43.52 -24.67 -2.89
N PRO A 63 -44.29 -24.80 -1.79
CA PRO A 63 -44.57 -23.70 -0.88
C PRO A 63 -43.45 -23.42 0.14
N GLY A 64 -43.42 -22.16 0.60
CA GLY A 64 -42.30 -21.56 1.31
C GLY A 64 -42.08 -21.93 2.77
N VAL A 65 -40.96 -21.44 3.26
CA VAL A 65 -40.65 -21.24 4.69
C VAL A 65 -40.32 -19.76 4.89
N SER A 66 -40.78 -19.22 6.01
CA SER A 66 -40.78 -17.80 6.37
C SER A 66 -39.39 -17.21 6.62
N ASN A 67 -39.24 -15.91 6.35
CA ASN A 67 -38.54 -15.00 7.26
C ASN A 67 -39.17 -13.59 7.22
N SER A 68 -39.22 -12.94 8.38
CA SER A 68 -39.86 -11.65 8.61
C SER A 68 -39.02 -10.47 8.10
N PRO A 69 -39.63 -9.32 7.73
CA PRO A 69 -38.91 -8.17 7.18
C PRO A 69 -38.28 -7.29 8.27
N GLU A 70 -37.07 -6.79 8.00
CA GLU A 70 -36.49 -5.67 8.74
C GLU A 70 -37.11 -4.32 8.31
N PRO A 71 -37.16 -3.31 9.20
CA PRO A 71 -37.87 -2.06 8.95
C PRO A 71 -37.08 -1.05 8.12
N ALA A 72 -37.70 -0.53 7.06
CA ALA A 72 -37.20 0.59 6.29
C ALA A 72 -37.26 1.91 7.09
N TYR A 73 -36.13 2.59 7.28
CA TYR A 73 -36.09 3.94 7.85
C TYR A 73 -36.43 4.99 6.79
N GLN A 74 -37.57 5.67 6.99
CA GLN A 74 -37.97 6.83 6.21
C GLN A 74 -37.19 8.08 6.64
N ALA A 75 -36.54 8.76 5.69
CA ALA A 75 -35.94 10.07 5.93
C ALA A 75 -37.01 11.17 5.97
N LYS A 76 -36.86 12.14 6.88
CA LYS A 76 -37.77 13.27 7.07
C LYS A 76 -37.01 14.61 6.85
N PRO A 77 -37.46 15.50 5.96
CA PRO A 77 -36.89 16.84 5.76
C PRO A 77 -37.66 17.91 6.56
N PRO A 78 -37.33 19.22 6.46
CA PRO A 78 -36.04 19.90 6.25
C PRO A 78 -35.77 20.97 7.35
N GLU A 79 -34.64 21.69 7.30
CA GLU A 79 -34.63 23.11 7.72
C GLU A 79 -33.50 23.92 7.05
N SER A 80 -33.63 25.26 7.00
CA SER A 80 -32.75 26.14 6.23
C SER A 80 -32.37 27.44 6.96
N ALA A 81 -31.27 28.04 6.47
CA ALA A 81 -30.85 29.44 6.62
C ALA A 81 -30.37 29.94 8.01
N LYS A 82 -29.11 30.40 8.07
CA LYS A 82 -28.77 31.85 7.96
C LYS A 82 -27.25 32.14 8.04
N GLN A 83 -26.77 33.07 7.22
CA GLN A 83 -25.61 33.93 7.53
C GLN A 83 -26.11 35.18 8.30
N PRO A 84 -25.22 35.90 9.01
CA PRO A 84 -24.63 37.10 8.39
C PRO A 84 -23.14 37.39 8.71
N GLU A 85 -22.58 38.28 7.89
CA GLU A 85 -21.29 39.01 7.93
C GLU A 85 -21.22 40.11 9.05
N PRO A 86 -20.19 40.99 9.14
CA PRO A 86 -18.72 40.78 9.16
C PRO A 86 -17.96 41.71 10.17
N THR A 87 -16.63 41.86 10.00
CA THR A 87 -15.77 43.03 10.36
C THR A 87 -15.48 43.40 11.83
N ASN A 88 -14.21 43.35 12.27
CA ASN A 88 -13.23 44.48 12.28
C ASN A 88 -12.05 44.27 13.25
N GLN A 89 -10.83 44.61 12.82
CA GLN A 89 -9.73 45.02 13.71
C GLN A 89 -9.91 46.50 14.12
N PRO A 90 -9.21 46.97 15.16
CA PRO A 90 -8.06 47.82 14.87
C PRO A 90 -6.82 47.58 15.76
N GLU A 91 -5.71 48.20 15.33
CA GLU A 91 -4.34 48.08 15.88
C GLU A 91 -3.96 49.37 16.69
N PRO A 92 -2.68 49.77 16.95
CA PRO A 92 -2.20 49.94 18.33
C PRO A 92 -1.74 51.37 18.72
N ALA A 93 -1.34 51.58 19.99
CA ALA A 93 -0.43 52.67 20.39
C ALA A 93 0.34 52.39 21.71
N SER A 94 1.60 52.84 21.78
CA SER A 94 2.54 52.80 22.93
C SER A 94 2.31 53.99 23.92
N PRO A 95 3.13 54.35 24.95
CA PRO A 95 4.62 54.34 25.10
C PRO A 95 5.10 53.74 26.46
N THR A 96 6.33 53.83 27.01
CA THR A 96 7.49 54.74 26.84
C THR A 96 8.81 54.08 27.31
N VAL A 97 9.96 54.66 26.97
CA VAL A 97 11.33 54.19 27.27
C VAL A 97 11.92 54.81 28.55
N SER A 98 12.73 54.07 29.31
CA SER A 98 13.96 54.61 29.95
C SER A 98 14.97 53.49 30.27
N ALA A 99 16.26 53.81 30.19
CA ALA A 99 17.36 52.86 30.34
C ALA A 99 18.08 52.96 31.69
N ASN A 100 18.79 51.89 32.09
CA ASN A 100 20.13 51.93 32.69
C ASN A 100 20.70 50.50 32.82
N GLN A 101 21.96 50.30 32.41
CA GLN A 101 22.78 49.13 32.76
C GLN A 101 23.61 49.41 34.02
N PRO A 102 24.05 48.36 34.72
CA PRO A 102 25.51 48.15 34.81
C PRO A 102 25.96 46.68 34.69
N GLU A 103 27.18 46.47 34.17
CA GLU A 103 27.98 45.24 34.32
C GLU A 103 28.86 45.31 35.60
N PRO A 104 29.66 44.28 35.94
CA PRO A 104 29.27 42.89 36.16
C PRO A 104 29.71 42.40 37.56
N ALA A 105 29.00 41.43 38.14
CA ALA A 105 29.38 40.81 39.41
C ALA A 105 29.79 39.33 39.23
N SER A 106 30.83 38.93 39.98
CA SER A 106 31.44 37.59 39.97
C SER A 106 30.46 36.43 40.25
N PRO A 107 30.74 35.21 39.77
CA PRO A 107 29.76 34.12 39.79
C PRO A 107 29.49 33.57 41.20
N PRO A 108 28.23 33.41 41.62
CA PRO A 108 27.87 32.69 42.83
C PRO A 108 27.76 31.18 42.57
N VAL A 109 28.54 30.44 43.35
CA VAL A 109 28.28 29.11 43.94
C VAL A 109 27.16 28.26 43.32
N SER A 110 27.54 27.08 42.82
CA SER A 110 26.65 25.97 42.45
C SER A 110 25.66 25.63 43.58
N VAL A 111 24.36 25.70 43.29
CA VAL A 111 23.29 25.16 44.13
C VAL A 111 22.79 23.87 43.48
N ASN A 112 22.74 22.80 44.26
CA ASN A 112 22.52 21.43 43.81
C ASN A 112 21.31 21.28 42.87
N GLN A 113 21.54 20.68 41.70
CA GLN A 113 20.47 20.01 40.95
C GLN A 113 20.01 18.79 41.76
N PRO A 114 18.72 18.40 41.69
CA PRO A 114 18.31 17.07 42.16
C PRO A 114 19.01 16.01 41.31
N GLU A 115 19.69 15.10 41.99
CA GLU A 115 20.26 13.90 41.37
C GLU A 115 19.12 13.09 40.71
N PRO A 116 19.32 12.47 39.52
CA PRO A 116 18.32 11.58 38.97
C PRO A 116 18.04 10.47 39.98
N ALA A 117 16.75 10.27 40.31
CA ALA A 117 16.37 9.24 41.25
C ALA A 117 16.88 7.88 40.76
N ASN A 118 17.73 7.22 41.56
CA ASN A 118 18.08 5.83 41.33
C ASN A 118 16.80 5.01 41.20
N PRO A 119 16.74 4.01 40.30
CA PRO A 119 15.63 3.08 40.28
C PRO A 119 15.49 2.43 41.67
N PRO A 120 14.27 2.17 42.15
CA PRO A 120 14.09 1.52 43.43
C PRO A 120 14.77 0.15 43.41
N ASP A 121 15.76 -0.02 44.28
CA ASP A 121 16.35 -1.32 44.63
C ASP A 121 15.32 -2.10 45.46
N ASP A 122 14.31 -2.62 44.76
CA ASP A 122 13.33 -3.54 45.32
C ASP A 122 13.42 -4.87 44.58
N GLY A 123 13.62 -5.95 45.35
CA GLY A 123 14.37 -7.11 44.89
C GLY A 123 13.71 -7.89 43.75
N ASN A 124 14.46 -8.03 42.64
CA ASN A 124 14.39 -9.18 41.74
C ASN A 124 12.96 -9.55 41.25
N VAL A 125 12.27 -8.59 40.62
CA VAL A 125 10.93 -8.79 40.00
C VAL A 125 10.97 -9.68 38.73
N TYR A 126 12.17 -10.06 38.28
CA TYR A 126 12.37 -11.06 37.23
C TYR A 126 11.77 -12.40 37.66
N SER A 127 10.71 -12.83 36.95
CA SER A 127 10.23 -14.19 37.14
C SER A 127 11.32 -15.16 36.70
N SER A 128 11.55 -16.23 37.47
CA SER A 128 12.54 -17.29 37.19
C SER A 128 12.33 -18.03 35.86
N ASN A 129 11.34 -17.62 35.08
CA ASN A 129 10.81 -18.31 33.91
C ASN A 129 10.88 -17.42 32.63
N GLY A 130 11.55 -16.26 32.69
CA GLY A 130 11.72 -15.38 31.52
C GLY A 130 10.45 -14.64 31.06
N VAL A 131 9.42 -14.55 31.93
CA VAL A 131 8.15 -13.88 31.60
C VAL A 131 8.07 -12.48 32.23
N PHE A 132 7.80 -11.50 31.38
CA PHE A 132 7.72 -10.06 31.63
C PHE A 132 6.27 -9.60 31.40
N ASP A 133 5.41 -9.75 32.41
CA ASP A 133 4.01 -9.30 32.34
C ASP A 133 3.95 -7.77 32.49
N VAL A 134 3.42 -7.07 31.48
CA VAL A 134 3.43 -5.58 31.42
C VAL A 134 2.77 -4.93 32.64
N ARG A 135 1.85 -5.62 33.31
CA ARG A 135 1.19 -5.13 34.53
C ARG A 135 2.13 -5.07 35.74
N LYS A 136 3.19 -5.90 35.76
CA LYS A 136 4.26 -5.81 36.78
C LYS A 136 5.17 -4.60 36.59
N PHE A 137 5.20 -4.05 35.38
CA PHE A 137 5.89 -2.80 35.04
C PHE A 137 4.98 -1.56 35.18
N GLY A 138 3.82 -1.71 35.80
CA GLY A 138 2.90 -0.60 36.12
C GLY A 138 1.75 -0.39 35.13
N ALA A 139 1.62 -1.21 34.09
CA ALA A 139 0.52 -1.08 33.14
C ALA A 139 -0.85 -1.33 33.81
N VAL A 140 -1.78 -0.39 33.68
CA VAL A 140 -3.12 -0.42 34.26
C VAL A 140 -4.04 -1.31 33.42
N GLY A 141 -4.03 -1.15 32.10
CA GLY A 141 -4.80 -2.00 31.20
C GLY A 141 -6.32 -1.73 31.17
N ASP A 142 -6.74 -0.49 31.43
CA ASP A 142 -8.13 -0.02 31.39
C ASP A 142 -8.60 0.49 30.01
N GLY A 143 -7.68 0.73 29.08
CA GLY A 143 -7.89 1.26 27.73
C GLY A 143 -7.97 2.78 27.66
N ILE A 144 -7.59 3.49 28.74
CA ILE A 144 -7.67 4.95 28.88
C ILE A 144 -6.33 5.51 29.39
N THR A 145 -5.75 4.87 30.40
CA THR A 145 -4.46 5.22 30.99
C THR A 145 -3.34 4.96 29.99
N ASP A 146 -2.35 5.85 29.96
CA ASP A 146 -1.15 5.70 29.13
C ASP A 146 -0.21 4.63 29.71
N ASP A 147 -0.24 3.45 29.09
CA ASP A 147 0.56 2.29 29.48
C ASP A 147 1.95 2.27 28.78
N THR A 148 2.29 3.29 27.97
CA THR A 148 3.51 3.29 27.13
C THR A 148 4.80 3.04 27.90
N GLU A 149 5.03 3.73 29.03
CA GLU A 149 6.30 3.57 29.77
C GLU A 149 6.40 2.19 30.44
N ALA A 150 5.27 1.59 30.87
CA ALA A 150 5.25 0.22 31.38
C ALA A 150 5.63 -0.80 30.28
N PHE A 151 5.14 -0.60 29.05
CA PHE A 151 5.52 -1.42 27.90
C PHE A 151 7.00 -1.27 27.52
N LYS A 152 7.56 -0.06 27.59
CA LYS A 152 9.00 0.16 27.36
C LYS A 152 9.85 -0.53 28.43
N MET A 153 9.56 -0.33 29.70
CA MET A 153 10.31 -0.99 30.78
C MET A 153 10.23 -2.51 30.69
N ALA A 154 9.06 -3.06 30.34
CA ALA A 154 8.91 -4.49 30.08
C ALA A 154 9.71 -4.96 28.85
N TRP A 155 9.77 -4.13 27.80
CA TRP A 155 10.57 -4.40 26.59
C TRP A 155 12.07 -4.38 26.89
N ASP A 156 12.59 -3.31 27.48
CA ASP A 156 14.01 -3.13 27.74
C ASP A 156 14.53 -4.26 28.64
N ALA A 157 13.80 -4.58 29.71
CA ALA A 157 14.11 -5.68 30.62
C ALA A 157 14.06 -7.07 29.96
N ALA A 158 13.13 -7.29 29.02
CA ALA A 158 13.04 -8.54 28.26
C ALA A 158 14.12 -8.64 27.17
N CYS A 159 14.51 -7.52 26.57
CA CYS A 159 15.49 -7.44 25.48
C CYS A 159 16.90 -7.86 25.93
N GLU A 160 17.23 -7.67 27.21
CA GLU A 160 18.47 -8.13 27.86
C GLU A 160 18.51 -9.65 28.12
N VAL A 161 17.41 -10.39 27.94
CA VAL A 161 17.29 -11.82 28.28
C VAL A 161 16.99 -12.67 27.05
N TYR A 162 17.72 -13.77 26.88
CA TYR A 162 17.49 -14.72 25.80
C TYR A 162 16.17 -15.48 25.98
N SER A 163 15.38 -15.62 24.92
CA SER A 163 14.06 -16.30 24.92
C SER A 163 13.04 -15.73 25.91
N ALA A 164 13.04 -14.40 26.10
CA ALA A 164 12.10 -13.71 26.97
C ALA A 164 10.67 -13.63 26.36
N ILE A 165 9.65 -13.60 27.23
CA ILE A 165 8.24 -13.44 26.84
C ILE A 165 7.67 -12.17 27.49
N ILE A 166 7.43 -11.13 26.69
CA ILE A 166 6.63 -9.96 27.09
C ILE A 166 5.16 -10.34 26.99
N ARG A 167 4.42 -10.29 28.10
CA ARG A 167 3.04 -10.76 28.18
C ARG A 167 2.06 -9.61 28.32
N VAL A 168 1.15 -9.51 27.35
CA VAL A 168 -0.01 -8.61 27.36
C VAL A 168 -1.27 -9.44 27.67
N PRO A 169 -1.73 -9.46 28.93
CA PRO A 169 -2.73 -10.44 29.38
C PRO A 169 -4.14 -10.20 28.81
N ASN A 170 -4.85 -11.31 28.54
CA ASN A 170 -6.29 -11.31 28.24
C ASN A 170 -7.10 -10.62 29.36
N GLY A 171 -8.22 -9.99 28.99
CA GLY A 171 -9.09 -9.23 29.87
C GLY A 171 -8.72 -7.75 30.03
N PHE A 172 -7.53 -7.35 29.58
CA PHE A 172 -7.01 -5.99 29.68
C PHE A 172 -6.94 -5.30 28.31
N LYS A 173 -6.99 -3.97 28.33
CA LYS A 173 -6.85 -3.10 27.15
C LYS A 173 -5.77 -2.07 27.45
N PHE A 174 -4.71 -2.03 26.68
CA PHE A 174 -3.59 -1.13 26.95
C PHE A 174 -3.57 -0.02 25.92
N MET A 175 -3.66 1.23 26.38
CA MET A 175 -3.52 2.40 25.51
C MET A 175 -2.03 2.76 25.45
N ILE A 176 -1.46 2.70 24.24
CA ILE A 176 -0.03 2.90 24.00
C ILE A 176 0.11 4.02 22.96
N GLN A 177 0.87 5.05 23.27
CA GLN A 177 1.24 6.10 22.32
C GLN A 177 2.25 5.60 21.26
N SER A 178 2.51 6.41 20.22
CA SER A 178 3.54 6.08 19.20
C SER A 178 4.90 5.77 19.85
N THR A 179 5.37 4.53 19.70
CA THR A 179 6.52 3.98 20.42
C THR A 179 7.43 3.18 19.50
N ILE A 180 8.74 3.30 19.71
CA ILE A 180 9.76 2.53 19.00
C ILE A 180 10.43 1.58 20.00
N PHE A 181 10.11 0.30 19.88
CA PHE A 181 10.76 -0.80 20.55
C PHE A 181 12.05 -1.14 19.79
N THR A 182 13.20 -0.95 20.45
CA THR A 182 14.51 -0.94 19.80
C THR A 182 15.32 -2.15 20.25
N GLY A 183 15.99 -2.81 19.31
CA GLY A 183 17.03 -3.81 19.54
C GLY A 183 18.44 -3.26 19.25
N PRO A 184 19.48 -4.12 19.24
CA PRO A 184 19.39 -5.58 19.28
C PRO A 184 19.02 -6.12 20.66
N CYS A 185 18.19 -7.18 20.67
CA CYS A 185 17.93 -8.00 21.85
C CYS A 185 18.74 -9.30 21.76
N GLN A 186 18.82 -10.05 22.86
CA GLN A 186 19.59 -11.32 22.89
C GLN A 186 19.06 -12.38 21.91
N GLY A 187 17.78 -12.32 21.52
CA GLY A 187 17.13 -13.25 20.59
C GLY A 187 16.07 -14.12 21.25
N GLY A 188 15.19 -14.72 20.44
CA GLY A 188 14.04 -15.51 20.90
C GLY A 188 12.93 -14.71 21.58
N LEU A 189 12.88 -13.38 21.38
CA LEU A 189 11.95 -12.50 22.09
C LEU A 189 10.51 -12.69 21.60
N VAL A 190 9.59 -12.99 22.51
CA VAL A 190 8.16 -13.17 22.20
C VAL A 190 7.35 -12.02 22.79
N LEU A 191 6.63 -11.27 21.96
CA LEU A 191 5.56 -10.38 22.39
C LEU A 191 4.23 -11.13 22.27
N GLN A 192 3.77 -11.69 23.40
CA GLN A 192 2.53 -12.45 23.52
C GLN A 192 1.35 -11.49 23.78
N VAL A 193 0.53 -11.26 22.76
CA VAL A 193 -0.65 -10.40 22.82
C VAL A 193 -1.92 -11.23 22.94
N ASP A 194 -2.41 -11.40 24.17
CA ASP A 194 -3.69 -12.03 24.48
C ASP A 194 -4.78 -11.00 24.84
N GLY A 195 -4.37 -9.79 25.25
CA GLY A 195 -5.25 -8.65 25.54
C GLY A 195 -5.62 -7.82 24.31
N THR A 196 -5.95 -6.54 24.52
CA THR A 196 -6.11 -5.55 23.45
C THR A 196 -5.03 -4.49 23.53
N LEU A 197 -4.41 -4.13 22.40
CA LEU A 197 -3.58 -2.93 22.25
C LEU A 197 -4.32 -1.87 21.42
N MET A 198 -4.19 -0.59 21.77
CA MET A 198 -4.84 0.51 21.06
C MET A 198 -4.07 1.84 21.20
N PRO A 199 -4.09 2.75 20.20
CA PRO A 199 -3.51 4.08 20.32
C PRO A 199 -4.51 5.08 20.95
N PRO A 200 -4.07 6.33 21.22
CA PRO A 200 -4.99 7.45 21.45
C PRO A 200 -5.98 7.61 20.28
N ASP A 201 -7.24 7.90 20.62
CA ASP A 201 -8.38 7.87 19.69
C ASP A 201 -8.44 9.10 18.77
N GLY A 202 -7.60 9.10 17.74
CA GLY A 202 -7.60 10.05 16.63
C GLY A 202 -6.48 11.11 16.64
N PRO A 203 -6.35 11.90 15.56
CA PRO A 203 -5.22 12.78 15.31
C PRO A 203 -5.00 13.89 16.34
N ASP A 204 -6.06 14.30 17.05
CA ASP A 204 -6.02 15.38 18.05
C ASP A 204 -5.48 14.91 19.41
N PHE A 205 -5.57 13.61 19.69
CA PHE A 205 -5.07 12.98 20.93
C PHE A 205 -3.65 12.42 20.78
N TRP A 206 -3.04 12.56 19.60
CA TRP A 206 -1.66 12.18 19.32
C TRP A 206 -0.72 13.36 19.62
N PRO A 207 0.14 13.28 20.66
CA PRO A 207 0.99 14.40 21.05
C PRO A 207 1.94 14.82 19.94
N GLU A 208 2.13 16.14 19.79
CA GLU A 208 2.92 16.74 18.71
C GLU A 208 4.38 16.26 18.65
N LYS A 209 4.94 15.85 19.81
CA LYS A 209 6.30 15.27 19.91
C LYS A 209 6.45 13.90 19.24
N TYR A 210 5.36 13.24 18.86
CA TYR A 210 5.38 11.91 18.23
C TYR A 210 5.00 11.95 16.74
N SER A 211 5.54 10.99 16.00
CA SER A 211 5.29 10.86 14.56
C SER A 211 3.85 10.41 14.28
N LYS A 212 3.05 11.25 13.62
CA LYS A 212 1.69 10.89 13.14
C LYS A 212 1.69 9.89 11.96
N ARG A 213 2.83 9.22 11.67
CA ARG A 213 3.02 8.27 10.55
C ARG A 213 3.27 6.83 10.98
N GLN A 214 3.47 6.55 12.26
CA GLN A 214 3.72 5.19 12.76
C GLN A 214 3.25 5.07 14.21
N TRP A 215 2.71 3.91 14.60
CA TRP A 215 2.27 3.64 15.96
C TRP A 215 3.25 2.72 16.70
N LEU A 216 3.19 1.40 16.47
CA LEU A 216 4.10 0.43 17.07
C LEU A 216 5.24 0.13 16.09
N VAL A 217 6.47 0.48 16.45
CA VAL A 217 7.65 0.22 15.61
C VAL A 217 8.58 -0.74 16.33
N PHE A 218 8.97 -1.82 15.65
CA PHE A 218 10.02 -2.74 16.08
C PHE A 218 11.25 -2.49 15.19
N TYR A 219 12.33 -2.00 15.79
CA TYR A 219 13.50 -1.49 15.06
C TYR A 219 14.76 -2.25 15.47
N LYS A 220 15.48 -2.80 14.47
CA LYS A 220 16.70 -3.61 14.67
C LYS A 220 16.52 -4.78 15.63
N VAL A 221 15.36 -5.43 15.56
CA VAL A 221 15.11 -6.67 16.30
C VAL A 221 15.53 -7.88 15.46
N ASN A 222 16.05 -8.91 16.12
CA ASN A 222 16.39 -10.19 15.51
C ASN A 222 15.77 -11.33 16.32
N GLU A 223 15.27 -12.37 15.65
CA GLU A 223 14.64 -13.54 16.28
C GLU A 223 13.50 -13.11 17.22
N MET A 224 12.49 -12.44 16.66
CA MET A 224 11.33 -11.94 17.39
C MET A 224 10.03 -12.58 16.87
N SER A 225 9.17 -13.00 17.80
CA SER A 225 7.78 -13.40 17.52
C SER A 225 6.79 -12.36 18.07
N LEU A 226 5.88 -11.86 17.24
CA LEU A 226 4.71 -11.06 17.63
C LEU A 226 3.47 -11.94 17.43
N GLN A 227 2.92 -12.49 18.51
CA GLN A 227 1.96 -13.58 18.42
C GLN A 227 0.83 -13.45 19.46
N GLY A 228 -0.25 -14.20 19.27
CA GLY A 228 -1.27 -14.43 20.30
C GLY A 228 -2.70 -14.28 19.81
N GLY A 229 -3.65 -14.61 20.69
CA GLY A 229 -5.08 -14.58 20.35
C GLY A 229 -5.76 -13.21 20.47
N GLY A 230 -5.03 -12.19 20.87
CA GLY A 230 -5.53 -10.86 21.20
C GLY A 230 -5.88 -9.98 20.00
N VAL A 231 -6.08 -8.69 20.28
CA VAL A 231 -6.53 -7.69 19.30
C VAL A 231 -5.61 -6.48 19.29
N ILE A 232 -5.23 -6.01 18.10
CA ILE A 232 -4.57 -4.73 17.89
C ILE A 232 -5.56 -3.81 17.15
N ASP A 233 -6.11 -2.82 17.86
CA ASP A 233 -7.15 -1.89 17.38
C ASP A 233 -6.52 -0.53 17.02
N GLY A 234 -6.32 -0.26 15.74
CA GLY A 234 -5.66 0.96 15.28
C GLY A 234 -6.49 2.26 15.40
N LYS A 235 -7.78 2.19 15.77
CA LYS A 235 -8.65 3.38 15.92
C LYS A 235 -8.71 4.32 14.70
N GLY A 236 -8.72 3.74 13.50
CA GLY A 236 -8.63 4.45 12.22
C GLY A 236 -9.75 5.46 11.90
N GLN A 237 -10.96 5.34 12.48
CA GLN A 237 -12.12 6.13 12.05
C GLN A 237 -11.85 7.64 11.95
N LYS A 238 -11.36 8.27 13.04
CA LYS A 238 -11.06 9.71 13.06
C LYS A 238 -9.93 10.13 12.12
N TRP A 239 -9.06 9.21 11.72
CA TRP A 239 -7.98 9.46 10.75
C TRP A 239 -8.48 9.36 9.30
N TRP A 240 -9.37 8.41 9.04
CA TRP A 240 -10.10 8.34 7.77
C TRP A 240 -11.04 9.55 7.62
N ASP A 241 -11.54 10.11 8.72
CA ASP A 241 -12.42 11.27 8.73
C ASP A 241 -11.72 12.62 8.43
N LEU A 242 -10.39 12.64 8.30
CA LEU A 242 -9.62 13.85 7.97
C LEU A 242 -10.01 14.45 6.60
N PRO A 243 -10.09 15.79 6.47
CA PRO A 243 -10.62 16.47 5.28
C PRO A 243 -9.82 16.20 4.00
N CYS A 244 -8.53 15.88 4.14
CA CYS A 244 -7.65 15.54 3.03
C CYS A 244 -7.91 14.17 2.40
N LYS A 245 -8.71 13.30 3.03
CA LYS A 245 -8.86 11.92 2.55
C LYS A 245 -9.73 11.91 1.29
N PRO A 246 -9.39 11.08 0.29
CA PRO A 246 -10.01 11.17 -1.05
C PRO A 246 -11.52 10.92 -1.06
N HIS A 247 -12.07 10.22 -0.06
CA HIS A 247 -13.51 10.00 0.04
C HIS A 247 -14.30 11.17 0.68
N LYS A 248 -13.65 12.29 1.05
CA LYS A 248 -14.30 13.46 1.69
C LYS A 248 -14.72 14.57 0.72
N GLY A 249 -14.04 14.73 -0.42
CA GLY A 249 -14.38 15.77 -1.39
C GLY A 249 -15.38 15.32 -2.45
N ILE A 250 -16.02 16.31 -3.08
CA ILE A 250 -17.01 16.10 -4.15
C ILE A 250 -16.38 15.34 -5.31
N LYS A 251 -16.98 14.21 -5.71
CA LYS A 251 -16.47 13.30 -6.76
C LYS A 251 -15.08 12.71 -6.46
N GLY A 252 -14.73 12.54 -5.18
CA GLY A 252 -13.46 11.90 -4.79
C GLY A 252 -12.26 12.86 -4.74
N THR A 253 -12.49 14.17 -4.66
CA THR A 253 -11.43 15.16 -4.43
C THR A 253 -10.96 15.14 -2.97
N THR A 254 -9.80 15.74 -2.72
CA THR A 254 -9.30 15.98 -1.37
C THR A 254 -9.53 17.45 -0.98
N LEU A 255 -9.81 17.74 0.29
CA LEU A 255 -9.82 19.12 0.80
C LEU A 255 -8.44 19.44 1.42
N PRO A 256 -7.97 20.70 1.38
CA PRO A 256 -6.74 21.08 2.07
C PRO A 256 -6.82 20.79 3.58
N GLY A 257 -5.77 20.20 4.16
CA GLY A 257 -5.71 19.91 5.59
C GLY A 257 -4.61 18.90 5.97
N PRO A 258 -4.43 18.62 7.28
CA PRO A 258 -3.50 17.60 7.75
C PRO A 258 -3.89 16.22 7.22
N CYS A 259 -2.90 15.42 6.82
CA CYS A 259 -3.16 14.17 6.10
C CYS A 259 -2.36 12.93 6.49
N ASP A 260 -1.36 13.10 7.36
CA ASP A 260 -0.65 11.97 7.93
C ASP A 260 -1.62 11.04 8.66
N SER A 261 -1.34 9.75 8.63
CA SER A 261 -2.06 8.73 9.39
C SER A 261 -1.07 7.62 9.72
N PRO A 262 -1.09 7.06 10.94
CA PRO A 262 -0.07 6.13 11.34
C PRO A 262 -0.29 4.74 10.74
N THR A 263 0.79 4.16 10.20
CA THR A 263 0.91 2.71 10.05
C THR A 263 0.82 2.08 11.45
N ALA A 264 -0.03 1.06 11.63
CA ALA A 264 -0.28 0.49 12.96
C ALA A 264 0.92 -0.30 13.50
N ILE A 265 1.47 -1.23 12.71
CA ILE A 265 2.60 -2.07 13.09
C ILE A 265 3.67 -1.96 12.02
N ARG A 266 4.89 -1.60 12.42
CA ARG A 266 6.04 -1.44 11.52
C ARG A 266 7.25 -2.21 12.04
N PHE A 267 7.77 -3.14 11.25
CA PHE A 267 9.10 -3.71 11.45
C PHE A 267 10.08 -2.98 10.54
N PHE A 268 11.23 -2.56 11.08
CA PHE A 268 12.23 -1.79 10.34
C PHE A 268 13.65 -2.29 10.62
N MET A 269 14.43 -2.55 9.58
CA MET A 269 15.81 -3.06 9.67
C MET A 269 15.95 -4.30 10.58
N SER A 270 15.00 -5.23 10.49
CA SER A 270 14.82 -6.33 11.45
C SER A 270 14.77 -7.69 10.75
N SER A 271 15.22 -8.75 11.43
CA SER A 271 15.45 -10.06 10.80
C SER A 271 14.89 -11.23 11.61
N ASN A 272 14.58 -12.35 10.93
CA ASN A 272 14.07 -13.58 11.57
C ASN A 272 12.82 -13.28 12.42
N LEU A 273 11.76 -12.84 11.73
CA LEU A 273 10.53 -12.35 12.33
C LEU A 273 9.39 -13.36 12.16
N THR A 274 8.62 -13.59 13.21
CA THR A 274 7.36 -14.36 13.17
C THR A 274 6.20 -13.46 13.58
N VAL A 275 5.09 -13.51 12.85
CA VAL A 275 3.82 -12.87 13.21
C VAL A 275 2.70 -13.90 13.11
N GLU A 276 2.06 -14.25 14.22
CA GLU A 276 1.15 -15.42 14.27
C GLU A 276 -0.16 -15.19 15.04
N GLY A 277 -1.30 -15.59 14.45
CA GLY A 277 -2.59 -15.78 15.13
C GLY A 277 -3.37 -14.51 15.51
N LEU A 278 -2.79 -13.33 15.28
CA LEU A 278 -3.31 -12.06 15.75
C LEU A 278 -4.52 -11.55 14.96
N ARG A 279 -5.37 -10.77 15.65
CA ARG A 279 -6.46 -9.99 15.04
C ARG A 279 -6.10 -8.51 15.00
N ILE A 280 -5.98 -7.95 13.81
CA ILE A 280 -5.67 -6.53 13.59
C ILE A 280 -6.91 -5.89 13.00
N LYS A 281 -7.34 -4.76 13.56
CA LYS A 281 -8.51 -4.06 13.05
C LYS A 281 -8.32 -2.55 12.99
N ASN A 282 -8.99 -1.93 12.02
CA ASN A 282 -9.13 -0.49 11.88
C ASN A 282 -7.80 0.28 11.94
N SER A 283 -6.76 -0.17 11.22
CA SER A 283 -5.54 0.64 11.11
C SER A 283 -5.84 2.00 10.44
N PRO A 284 -5.28 3.13 10.92
CA PRO A 284 -5.42 4.44 10.28
C PRO A 284 -4.81 4.50 8.88
N GLN A 285 -3.82 3.64 8.61
CA GLN A 285 -3.17 3.44 7.32
C GLN A 285 -2.81 1.94 7.20
N PHE A 286 -1.60 1.57 6.79
CA PHE A 286 -1.18 0.17 6.65
C PHE A 286 -1.30 -0.57 7.99
N ASN A 287 -1.75 -1.82 7.97
CA ASN A 287 -1.90 -2.65 9.17
C ASN A 287 -0.52 -3.18 9.59
N PHE A 288 0.18 -3.85 8.67
CA PHE A 288 1.59 -4.20 8.78
C PHE A 288 2.44 -3.52 7.71
N ARG A 289 3.65 -3.11 8.10
CA ARG A 289 4.71 -2.68 7.19
C ARG A 289 6.05 -3.30 7.59
N PHE A 290 6.73 -3.94 6.64
CA PHE A 290 8.08 -4.45 6.80
C PHE A 290 9.01 -3.67 5.87
N ASP A 291 9.93 -2.91 6.45
CA ASP A 291 10.90 -2.10 5.72
C ASP A 291 12.33 -2.62 5.99
N SER A 292 13.07 -2.94 4.93
CA SER A 292 14.47 -3.42 5.06
C SER A 292 14.62 -4.64 5.98
N CYS A 293 13.68 -5.59 5.91
CA CYS A 293 13.66 -6.78 6.75
C CYS A 293 14.15 -8.05 6.02
N SER A 294 14.46 -9.11 6.75
CA SER A 294 14.80 -10.41 6.16
C SER A 294 14.21 -11.58 6.97
N ASN A 295 13.90 -12.69 6.30
CA ASN A 295 13.34 -13.90 6.92
C ASN A 295 12.07 -13.58 7.74
N VAL A 296 10.99 -13.22 7.05
CA VAL A 296 9.71 -12.80 7.66
C VAL A 296 8.65 -13.90 7.46
N HIS A 297 8.11 -14.42 8.54
CA HIS A 297 7.05 -15.42 8.55
C HIS A 297 5.76 -14.83 9.12
N ILE A 298 4.67 -14.87 8.34
CA ILE A 298 3.35 -14.37 8.73
C ILE A 298 2.35 -15.50 8.55
N GLU A 299 1.66 -15.86 9.63
CA GLU A 299 0.87 -17.09 9.71
C GLU A 299 -0.46 -16.84 10.44
N SER A 300 -1.56 -17.32 9.86
CA SER A 300 -2.89 -17.36 10.50
C SER A 300 -3.39 -16.02 11.09
N ILE A 301 -3.08 -14.88 10.46
CA ILE A 301 -3.55 -13.56 10.92
C ILE A 301 -4.91 -13.18 10.31
N HIS A 302 -5.66 -12.33 11.02
CA HIS A 302 -6.92 -11.77 10.55
C HIS A 302 -6.88 -10.24 10.59
N ILE A 303 -6.97 -9.59 9.42
CA ILE A 303 -6.99 -8.14 9.26
C ILE A 303 -8.40 -7.68 8.85
N THR A 304 -8.94 -6.66 9.53
CA THR A 304 -10.26 -6.09 9.19
C THR A 304 -10.28 -4.55 9.27
N ALA A 305 -10.53 -3.89 8.14
CA ALA A 305 -10.93 -2.49 8.05
C ALA A 305 -12.10 -2.33 7.05
N PRO A 306 -12.88 -1.23 7.09
CA PRO A 306 -13.98 -1.00 6.15
C PRO A 306 -13.52 -0.92 4.70
N ALA A 307 -14.34 -1.37 3.75
CA ALA A 307 -13.99 -1.35 2.31
C ALA A 307 -13.73 0.06 1.71
N LEU A 308 -14.07 1.13 2.44
CA LEU A 308 -13.86 2.52 2.05
C LEU A 308 -12.80 3.25 2.90
N SER A 309 -12.10 2.56 3.81
CA SER A 309 -11.03 3.18 4.59
C SER A 309 -9.79 3.39 3.71
N PRO A 310 -9.31 4.64 3.54
CA PRO A 310 -8.28 4.96 2.56
C PRO A 310 -6.90 4.44 3.00
N ASN A 311 -6.18 3.78 2.08
CA ASN A 311 -4.79 3.35 2.27
C ASN A 311 -4.59 2.44 3.49
N THR A 312 -5.55 1.57 3.75
CA THR A 312 -5.49 0.61 4.84
C THR A 312 -4.90 -0.74 4.42
N ASP A 313 -3.78 -0.72 3.69
CA ASP A 313 -3.11 -1.93 3.18
C ASP A 313 -2.96 -3.00 4.28
N GLY A 314 -3.13 -4.27 3.93
CA GLY A 314 -3.04 -5.38 4.88
C GLY A 314 -1.59 -5.61 5.31
N ILE A 315 -0.79 -6.11 4.38
CA ILE A 315 0.65 -6.32 4.58
C ILE A 315 1.42 -5.57 3.50
N HIS A 316 2.21 -4.58 3.88
CA HIS A 316 3.17 -3.90 3.00
C HIS A 316 4.59 -4.43 3.25
N ILE A 317 5.32 -4.78 2.19
CA ILE A 317 6.75 -5.13 2.27
C ILE A 317 7.56 -4.24 1.33
N GLU A 318 8.67 -3.69 1.80
CA GLU A 318 9.59 -2.87 0.99
C GLU A 318 11.05 -3.16 1.40
N ASN A 319 11.94 -3.31 0.41
CA ASN A 319 13.33 -3.76 0.57
C ASN A 319 13.48 -5.02 1.45
N THR A 320 12.51 -5.94 1.38
CA THR A 320 12.38 -7.05 2.34
C THR A 320 12.39 -8.39 1.61
N ASN A 321 13.18 -9.36 2.11
CA ASN A 321 13.45 -10.63 1.44
C ASN A 321 13.17 -11.86 2.31
N GLY A 322 12.97 -13.01 1.66
CA GLY A 322 12.67 -14.27 2.35
C GLY A 322 11.36 -14.20 3.15
N VAL A 323 10.25 -13.93 2.47
CA VAL A 323 8.95 -13.67 3.11
C VAL A 323 7.98 -14.82 2.85
N GLY A 324 7.40 -15.38 3.91
CA GLY A 324 6.27 -16.31 3.85
C GLY A 324 5.01 -15.69 4.42
N ILE A 325 3.90 -15.70 3.68
CA ILE A 325 2.59 -15.21 4.15
C ILE A 325 1.52 -16.28 3.93
N TYR A 326 0.98 -16.81 5.02
CA TYR A 326 0.20 -18.04 5.00
C TYR A 326 -1.12 -17.97 5.77
N ASN A 327 -2.13 -18.70 5.28
CA ASN A 327 -3.41 -19.02 5.95
C ASN A 327 -4.14 -17.79 6.54
N SER A 328 -4.02 -16.63 5.88
CA SER A 328 -4.42 -15.34 6.45
C SER A 328 -5.67 -14.77 5.76
N VAL A 329 -6.49 -14.06 6.52
CA VAL A 329 -7.74 -13.44 6.04
C VAL A 329 -7.62 -11.91 6.15
N ILE A 330 -7.81 -11.20 5.04
CA ILE A 330 -7.58 -9.75 4.94
C ILE A 330 -8.77 -9.08 4.25
N SER A 331 -9.44 -8.18 4.97
CA SER A 331 -10.52 -7.30 4.49
C SER A 331 -10.16 -5.86 4.81
N ASN A 332 -10.12 -4.97 3.82
CA ASN A 332 -9.72 -3.58 3.96
C ASN A 332 -10.18 -2.69 2.78
N GLY A 333 -9.83 -1.41 2.81
CA GLY A 333 -10.09 -0.44 1.73
C GLY A 333 -8.88 -0.10 0.84
N ASP A 334 -7.82 -0.91 0.84
CA ASP A 334 -6.69 -0.78 -0.11
C ASP A 334 -6.05 -2.15 -0.39
N ASP A 335 -4.78 -2.25 -0.79
CA ASP A 335 -4.15 -3.53 -1.16
C ASP A 335 -4.20 -4.58 -0.02
N CYS A 336 -4.54 -5.82 -0.37
CA CYS A 336 -4.51 -6.96 0.56
C CYS A 336 -3.07 -7.24 1.01
N VAL A 337 -2.18 -7.36 0.02
CA VAL A 337 -0.72 -7.38 0.18
C VAL A 337 -0.14 -6.46 -0.89
N SER A 338 0.78 -5.57 -0.51
CA SER A 338 1.49 -4.67 -1.43
C SER A 338 3.02 -4.83 -1.33
N ILE A 339 3.66 -5.07 -2.47
CA ILE A 339 5.08 -5.43 -2.59
C ILE A 339 5.84 -4.28 -3.25
N GLY A 340 6.64 -3.57 -2.47
CA GLY A 340 7.50 -2.47 -2.90
C GLY A 340 8.81 -2.92 -3.56
N SER A 341 9.66 -1.96 -3.88
CA SER A 341 10.97 -2.21 -4.49
C SER A 341 11.92 -2.93 -3.52
N GLY A 342 12.88 -3.68 -4.06
CA GLY A 342 13.93 -4.38 -3.32
C GLY A 342 13.47 -5.68 -2.66
N CYS A 343 12.29 -6.19 -3.01
CA CYS A 343 11.75 -7.42 -2.45
C CYS A 343 12.04 -8.62 -3.36
N TYR A 344 12.47 -9.73 -2.77
CA TYR A 344 12.66 -10.99 -3.49
C TYR A 344 12.47 -12.20 -2.56
N ASP A 345 12.24 -13.38 -3.14
CA ASP A 345 11.94 -14.64 -2.44
C ASP A 345 10.72 -14.50 -1.53
N VAL A 346 9.54 -14.38 -2.13
CA VAL A 346 8.25 -14.24 -1.41
C VAL A 346 7.28 -15.36 -1.80
N ASP A 347 6.86 -16.21 -0.86
CA ASP A 347 5.79 -17.20 -1.05
C ASP A 347 4.53 -16.80 -0.26
N MET A 348 3.41 -16.69 -0.97
CA MET A 348 2.10 -16.34 -0.44
C MET A 348 1.14 -17.48 -0.72
N ARG A 349 0.52 -18.06 0.32
CA ARG A 349 -0.35 -19.23 0.16
C ARG A 349 -1.57 -19.21 1.06
N ASN A 350 -2.72 -19.66 0.55
CA ASN A 350 -3.97 -19.73 1.31
C ASN A 350 -4.36 -18.39 1.94
N ILE A 351 -4.29 -17.32 1.14
CA ILE A 351 -4.73 -15.99 1.54
C ILE A 351 -6.16 -15.77 1.05
N THR A 352 -7.05 -15.33 1.93
CA THR A 352 -8.38 -14.83 1.56
C THR A 352 -8.37 -13.30 1.60
N CYS A 353 -8.28 -12.68 0.44
CA CYS A 353 -8.37 -11.22 0.26
C CYS A 353 -9.80 -10.83 -0.11
N GLY A 354 -10.44 -9.91 0.61
CA GLY A 354 -11.70 -9.34 0.12
C GLY A 354 -12.70 -8.91 1.19
N PRO A 355 -13.28 -7.69 1.08
CA PRO A 355 -12.98 -6.65 0.09
C PRO A 355 -11.55 -6.09 0.23
N SER A 356 -10.94 -5.65 -0.88
CA SER A 356 -9.60 -5.03 -0.94
C SER A 356 -9.29 -4.47 -2.34
N HIS A 357 -8.08 -3.97 -2.57
CA HIS A 357 -7.50 -3.73 -3.90
C HIS A 357 -6.74 -4.94 -4.49
N GLY A 358 -6.81 -6.13 -3.86
CA GLY A 358 -6.14 -7.34 -4.33
C GLY A 358 -4.67 -7.46 -3.89
N ILE A 359 -3.92 -8.37 -4.51
CA ILE A 359 -2.49 -8.58 -4.27
C ILE A 359 -1.70 -7.81 -5.33
N SER A 360 -0.85 -6.88 -4.90
CA SER A 360 -0.22 -5.89 -5.76
C SER A 360 1.31 -5.88 -5.67
N ILE A 361 1.97 -6.05 -6.80
CA ILE A 361 3.37 -5.66 -6.99
C ILE A 361 3.40 -4.19 -7.40
N GLY A 362 4.04 -3.36 -6.57
CA GLY A 362 4.22 -1.93 -6.75
C GLY A 362 3.35 -1.03 -5.86
N SER A 363 3.29 0.28 -6.12
CA SER A 363 3.75 0.94 -7.34
C SER A 363 5.27 1.10 -7.44
N LEU A 364 5.88 0.57 -8.50
CA LEU A 364 7.34 0.58 -8.69
C LEU A 364 7.83 1.72 -9.60
N GLY A 365 9.05 2.20 -9.42
CA GLY A 365 9.70 3.16 -10.32
C GLY A 365 9.28 4.63 -10.15
N LYS A 366 8.63 4.98 -9.04
CA LYS A 366 8.12 6.34 -8.78
C LYS A 366 9.26 7.38 -8.80
N HIS A 367 9.00 8.54 -9.40
CA HIS A 367 10.01 9.61 -9.56
C HIS A 367 11.27 9.15 -10.30
N ASN A 368 11.08 8.30 -11.32
CA ASN A 368 12.14 7.76 -12.18
C ASN A 368 13.19 6.93 -11.42
N SER A 369 12.77 6.31 -10.31
CA SER A 369 13.63 5.44 -9.51
C SER A 369 13.87 4.09 -10.21
N ARG A 370 15.01 3.47 -9.92
CA ARG A 370 15.24 2.04 -10.20
C ARG A 370 14.43 1.23 -9.20
N ALA A 371 13.75 0.19 -9.66
CA ALA A 371 12.97 -0.72 -8.83
C ALA A 371 13.20 -2.17 -9.25
N CYS A 372 13.39 -3.05 -8.26
CA CYS A 372 13.68 -4.47 -8.47
C CYS A 372 12.73 -5.32 -7.64
N VAL A 373 12.04 -6.27 -8.27
CA VAL A 373 11.24 -7.30 -7.59
C VAL A 373 11.41 -8.62 -8.32
N SER A 374 11.70 -9.71 -7.62
CA SER A 374 11.85 -11.02 -8.26
C SER A 374 11.45 -12.20 -7.39
N ASN A 375 11.20 -13.35 -8.02
CA ASN A 375 10.85 -14.61 -7.34
C ASN A 375 9.69 -14.46 -6.33
N ILE A 376 8.51 -14.10 -6.85
CA ILE A 376 7.28 -13.91 -6.07
C ILE A 376 6.27 -14.99 -6.48
N THR A 377 5.80 -15.80 -5.53
CA THR A 377 4.75 -16.80 -5.76
C THR A 377 3.52 -16.45 -4.93
N VAL A 378 2.35 -16.43 -5.58
CA VAL A 378 1.02 -16.39 -4.94
C VAL A 378 0.25 -17.62 -5.37
N ARG A 379 -0.26 -18.40 -4.42
CA ARG A 379 -0.99 -19.62 -4.73
C ARG A 379 -2.07 -20.03 -3.75
N ASP A 380 -2.91 -20.96 -4.19
CA ASP A 380 -3.97 -21.60 -3.40
C ASP A 380 -4.87 -20.58 -2.67
N SER A 381 -5.20 -19.46 -3.31
CA SER A 381 -5.73 -18.26 -2.66
C SER A 381 -7.08 -17.80 -3.24
N VAL A 382 -7.85 -17.04 -2.46
CA VAL A 382 -9.16 -16.52 -2.85
C VAL A 382 -9.14 -15.00 -2.81
N ILE A 383 -9.57 -14.35 -3.90
CA ILE A 383 -9.75 -12.89 -3.95
C ILE A 383 -11.21 -12.61 -4.28
N ARG A 384 -11.91 -11.85 -3.43
CA ARG A 384 -13.36 -11.62 -3.54
C ARG A 384 -13.76 -10.16 -3.35
N VAL A 385 -14.75 -9.68 -4.11
CA VAL A 385 -15.36 -8.35 -3.98
C VAL A 385 -14.29 -7.24 -3.90
N SER A 386 -13.27 -7.36 -4.75
CA SER A 386 -12.05 -6.53 -4.72
C SER A 386 -11.90 -5.69 -6.00
N ASN A 387 -11.24 -4.54 -5.90
CA ASN A 387 -10.99 -3.67 -7.06
C ASN A 387 -9.99 -4.28 -8.07
N ASN A 388 -9.13 -5.20 -7.63
CA ASN A 388 -8.26 -6.00 -8.51
C ASN A 388 -8.09 -7.39 -7.90
N GLY A 389 -7.66 -8.36 -8.71
CA GLY A 389 -7.21 -9.67 -8.25
C GLY A 389 -5.71 -9.63 -8.01
N VAL A 390 -4.94 -10.06 -9.01
CA VAL A 390 -3.48 -9.99 -9.04
C VAL A 390 -3.02 -8.84 -9.93
N ARG A 391 -2.15 -7.96 -9.40
CA ARG A 391 -1.80 -6.67 -10.01
C ARG A 391 -0.30 -6.43 -10.05
N ILE A 392 0.20 -5.93 -11.17
CA ILE A 392 1.53 -5.30 -11.28
C ILE A 392 1.32 -3.84 -11.71
N LYS A 393 1.83 -2.88 -10.93
CA LYS A 393 1.71 -1.44 -11.19
C LYS A 393 3.09 -0.76 -11.18
N THR A 394 3.47 -0.13 -12.28
CA THR A 394 4.74 0.64 -12.37
C THR A 394 4.48 2.04 -12.94
N TRP A 395 5.28 3.00 -12.50
CA TRP A 395 5.24 4.38 -12.96
C TRP A 395 6.02 4.52 -14.27
N GLN A 396 5.48 5.32 -15.21
CA GLN A 396 6.28 5.82 -16.33
C GLN A 396 7.47 6.62 -15.81
N GLY A 397 8.62 6.45 -16.46
CA GLY A 397 9.90 7.05 -16.08
C GLY A 397 10.80 6.14 -15.25
N GLY A 398 10.26 5.12 -14.59
CA GLY A 398 11.01 4.17 -13.77
C GLY A 398 11.99 3.29 -14.55
N SER A 399 12.85 2.56 -13.84
CA SER A 399 13.82 1.60 -14.40
C SER A 399 14.00 0.37 -13.50
N GLY A 400 14.82 -0.60 -13.90
CA GLY A 400 14.97 -1.89 -13.23
C GLY A 400 14.00 -2.94 -13.80
N ALA A 401 13.63 -3.94 -13.01
CA ALA A 401 12.91 -5.13 -13.48
C ALA A 401 11.95 -5.76 -12.45
N VAL A 402 10.90 -6.39 -12.95
CA VAL A 402 10.02 -7.35 -12.26
C VAL A 402 10.08 -8.67 -13.01
N SER A 403 10.53 -9.75 -12.37
CA SER A 403 10.67 -11.05 -13.06
C SER A 403 10.50 -12.28 -12.16
N GLY A 404 10.11 -13.41 -12.75
CA GLY A 404 9.92 -14.67 -12.04
C GLY A 404 8.73 -14.58 -11.07
N ILE A 405 7.56 -14.21 -11.59
CA ILE A 405 6.35 -14.03 -10.81
C ILE A 405 5.36 -15.13 -11.16
N ILE A 406 4.84 -15.84 -10.15
CA ILE A 406 3.87 -16.92 -10.32
C ILE A 406 2.59 -16.58 -9.58
N PHE A 407 1.47 -16.58 -10.30
CA PHE A 407 0.11 -16.53 -9.76
C PHE A 407 -0.58 -17.84 -10.17
N SER A 408 -0.69 -18.81 -9.26
CA SER A 408 -1.19 -20.17 -9.57
C SER A 408 -2.33 -20.62 -8.64
N ASN A 409 -3.37 -21.27 -9.15
CA ASN A 409 -4.50 -21.77 -8.35
C ASN A 409 -5.16 -20.65 -7.50
N ILE A 410 -5.72 -19.64 -8.18
CA ILE A 410 -6.39 -18.49 -7.54
C ILE A 410 -7.85 -18.44 -7.94
N TYR A 411 -8.74 -18.43 -6.95
CA TYR A 411 -10.18 -18.24 -7.17
C TYR A 411 -10.59 -16.77 -7.04
N MET A 412 -11.29 -16.26 -8.04
CA MET A 412 -11.83 -14.91 -8.11
C MET A 412 -13.34 -14.95 -7.85
N ASP A 413 -13.85 -14.10 -6.98
CA ASP A 413 -15.29 -13.98 -6.70
C ASP A 413 -15.72 -12.51 -6.83
N ASN A 414 -16.42 -12.19 -7.92
CA ASN A 414 -16.89 -10.84 -8.24
C ASN A 414 -15.77 -9.77 -8.16
N VAL A 415 -14.62 -10.07 -8.77
CA VAL A 415 -13.44 -9.18 -8.76
C VAL A 415 -13.47 -8.23 -9.95
N ARG A 416 -13.17 -6.95 -9.72
CA ARG A 416 -13.29 -5.87 -10.70
C ARG A 416 -12.25 -5.92 -11.82
N ASN A 417 -10.98 -6.13 -11.48
CA ASN A 417 -9.88 -6.32 -12.43
C ASN A 417 -9.05 -7.56 -12.02
N PRO A 418 -9.52 -8.79 -12.29
CA PRO A 418 -8.89 -10.04 -11.86
C PRO A 418 -7.39 -10.16 -12.16
N ILE A 419 -6.96 -9.81 -13.37
CA ILE A 419 -5.55 -9.84 -13.77
C ILE A 419 -5.19 -8.51 -14.44
N ILE A 420 -4.21 -7.80 -13.90
CA ILE A 420 -3.81 -6.49 -14.43
C ILE A 420 -2.30 -6.23 -14.36
N ILE A 421 -1.70 -5.83 -15.48
CA ILE A 421 -0.40 -5.17 -15.55
C ILE A 421 -0.63 -3.74 -16.06
N ASN A 422 -0.11 -2.75 -15.35
CA ASN A 422 -0.21 -1.33 -15.72
C ASN A 422 1.15 -0.63 -15.52
N GLN A 423 1.90 -0.42 -16.61
CA GLN A 423 3.13 0.39 -16.64
C GLN A 423 2.86 1.90 -16.81
N PHE A 424 1.59 2.31 -16.86
CA PHE A 424 1.12 3.70 -16.94
C PHE A 424 0.51 4.18 -15.61
N TYR A 425 1.01 3.67 -14.47
CA TYR A 425 0.45 4.00 -13.17
C TYR A 425 0.69 5.48 -12.81
N CYS A 426 -0.37 6.16 -12.37
CA CYS A 426 -0.37 7.59 -12.09
C CYS A 426 -1.48 7.95 -11.08
N LEU A 427 -1.32 9.07 -10.37
CA LEU A 427 -2.29 9.58 -9.37
C LEU A 427 -3.12 10.78 -9.85
N SER A 428 -2.77 11.40 -10.97
CA SER A 428 -3.48 12.52 -11.58
C SER A 428 -4.10 12.09 -12.93
N LYS A 429 -4.85 12.99 -13.57
CA LYS A 429 -5.26 12.82 -14.99
C LYS A 429 -4.19 13.34 -15.96
N ASP A 430 -3.39 14.31 -15.51
CA ASP A 430 -2.36 14.99 -16.29
C ASP A 430 -0.99 14.34 -16.00
N CYS A 431 -0.81 13.14 -16.53
CA CYS A 431 0.41 12.36 -16.38
C CYS A 431 1.38 12.69 -17.52
N ILE A 432 2.61 13.06 -17.21
CA ILE A 432 3.62 13.31 -18.23
C ILE A 432 4.05 11.95 -18.80
N ASN A 433 3.86 11.75 -20.11
CA ASN A 433 4.38 10.58 -20.80
C ASN A 433 5.91 10.56 -20.71
N GLN A 434 6.46 9.46 -20.20
CA GLN A 434 7.89 9.22 -20.11
C GLN A 434 8.25 7.88 -20.77
N THR A 435 9.42 7.82 -21.40
CA THR A 435 9.83 6.69 -22.24
C THR A 435 10.50 5.56 -21.47
N SER A 436 11.12 5.78 -20.31
CA SER A 436 11.63 4.68 -19.48
C SER A 436 10.48 4.01 -18.72
N ALA A 437 10.59 2.71 -18.49
CA ALA A 437 9.71 1.96 -17.60
C ALA A 437 10.49 0.81 -16.93
N VAL A 438 9.97 0.31 -15.82
CA VAL A 438 10.46 -0.92 -15.18
C VAL A 438 10.18 -2.10 -16.10
N PHE A 439 11.18 -2.89 -16.48
CA PHE A 439 11.01 -4.08 -17.32
C PHE A 439 10.15 -5.13 -16.61
N ILE A 440 9.30 -5.85 -17.36
CA ILE A 440 8.45 -6.92 -16.81
C ILE A 440 8.62 -8.16 -17.69
N SER A 441 9.12 -9.24 -17.09
CA SER A 441 9.29 -10.53 -17.76
C SER A 441 8.86 -11.71 -16.89
N ASP A 442 8.73 -12.89 -17.51
CA ASP A 442 8.65 -14.17 -16.80
C ASP A 442 7.51 -14.21 -15.75
N ILE A 443 6.31 -13.85 -16.21
CA ILE A 443 5.09 -13.82 -15.39
C ILE A 443 4.19 -15.00 -15.80
N LEU A 444 3.91 -15.89 -14.86
CA LEU A 444 3.02 -17.03 -15.03
C LEU A 444 1.68 -16.76 -14.34
N TYR A 445 0.59 -16.88 -15.10
CA TYR A 445 -0.79 -16.94 -14.62
C TYR A 445 -1.34 -18.33 -14.92
N GLU A 446 -1.60 -19.12 -13.88
CA GLU A 446 -1.96 -20.55 -14.00
C GLU A 446 -3.20 -20.88 -13.16
N ASN A 447 -4.17 -21.60 -13.73
CA ASN A 447 -5.36 -22.07 -13.00
C ASN A 447 -6.04 -20.93 -12.19
N ILE A 448 -6.28 -19.79 -12.85
CA ILE A 448 -6.95 -18.63 -12.26
C ILE A 448 -8.41 -18.64 -12.73
N LYS A 449 -9.34 -18.88 -11.80
CA LYS A 449 -10.73 -19.21 -12.13
C LYS A 449 -11.75 -18.43 -11.33
N GLY A 450 -12.97 -18.32 -11.82
CA GLY A 450 -14.11 -17.78 -11.08
C GLY A 450 -14.78 -16.60 -11.79
N THR A 451 -15.19 -15.58 -11.04
CA THR A 451 -16.06 -14.52 -11.56
C THR A 451 -15.50 -13.11 -11.45
N TYR A 452 -15.90 -12.25 -12.39
CA TYR A 452 -15.50 -10.85 -12.46
C TYR A 452 -16.67 -9.87 -12.63
N ASP A 453 -16.47 -8.64 -12.17
CA ASP A 453 -17.45 -7.57 -12.32
C ASP A 453 -17.33 -6.94 -13.72
N VAL A 454 -18.42 -7.04 -14.50
CA VAL A 454 -18.46 -6.73 -15.94
C VAL A 454 -18.23 -5.28 -16.34
N ARG A 455 -18.10 -4.33 -15.39
CA ARG A 455 -17.89 -2.91 -15.72
C ARG A 455 -16.45 -2.62 -16.23
N SER A 456 -15.59 -3.62 -16.40
CA SER A 456 -14.22 -3.57 -17.00
C SER A 456 -13.83 -4.96 -17.53
N PRO A 457 -12.83 -5.06 -18.44
CA PRO A 457 -12.33 -6.35 -18.89
C PRO A 457 -11.69 -7.16 -17.75
N PRO A 458 -11.79 -8.51 -17.78
CA PRO A 458 -11.24 -9.37 -16.73
C PRO A 458 -9.70 -9.43 -16.73
N MET A 459 -9.08 -9.12 -17.87
CA MET A 459 -7.64 -9.15 -18.09
C MET A 459 -7.19 -7.86 -18.78
N HIS A 460 -6.17 -7.21 -18.25
CA HIS A 460 -5.69 -5.91 -18.75
C HIS A 460 -4.16 -5.82 -18.68
N PHE A 461 -3.48 -5.89 -19.82
CA PHE A 461 -2.03 -5.81 -19.94
C PHE A 461 -1.62 -4.52 -20.68
N ALA A 462 -1.40 -3.43 -19.94
CA ALA A 462 -0.96 -2.14 -20.48
C ALA A 462 0.54 -1.95 -20.23
N CYS A 463 1.35 -2.22 -21.26
CA CYS A 463 2.80 -2.20 -21.20
C CYS A 463 3.43 -1.06 -22.04
N SER A 464 4.67 -0.69 -21.77
CA SER A 464 5.34 0.45 -22.41
C SER A 464 5.71 0.17 -23.87
N ASP A 465 5.63 1.19 -24.72
CA ASP A 465 6.02 1.13 -26.14
C ASP A 465 7.52 0.86 -26.35
N SER A 466 8.33 1.28 -25.38
CA SER A 466 9.79 1.20 -25.35
C SER A 466 10.34 0.03 -24.53
N ILE A 467 9.56 -0.44 -23.55
CA ILE A 467 9.93 -1.49 -22.59
C ILE A 467 8.70 -2.41 -22.45
N PRO A 468 8.38 -3.20 -23.50
CA PRO A 468 7.22 -4.07 -23.53
C PRO A 468 7.31 -5.16 -22.46
N CYS A 469 6.16 -5.67 -22.00
CA CYS A 469 6.14 -6.86 -21.15
C CYS A 469 6.45 -8.10 -21.99
N THR A 470 7.26 -9.02 -21.47
CA THR A 470 7.71 -10.20 -22.22
C THR A 470 7.54 -11.51 -21.43
N ASN A 471 7.55 -12.65 -22.13
CA ASN A 471 7.37 -13.99 -21.57
C ASN A 471 6.19 -14.11 -20.57
N LEU A 472 5.08 -13.42 -20.86
CA LEU A 472 3.81 -13.64 -20.14
C LEU A 472 3.27 -15.02 -20.54
N THR A 473 2.96 -15.88 -19.57
CA THR A 473 2.38 -17.20 -19.82
C THR A 473 1.02 -17.29 -19.14
N LEU A 474 -0.03 -17.59 -19.91
CA LEU A 474 -1.36 -17.85 -19.36
C LEU A 474 -1.70 -19.33 -19.59
N SER A 475 -2.19 -19.99 -18.54
CA SER A 475 -2.59 -21.41 -18.54
C SER A 475 -3.83 -21.59 -17.67
N ASP A 476 -4.84 -22.28 -18.19
CA ASP A 476 -6.06 -22.66 -17.45
C ASP A 476 -6.78 -21.47 -16.76
N VAL A 477 -6.88 -20.33 -17.47
CA VAL A 477 -7.55 -19.11 -16.98
C VAL A 477 -9.01 -19.07 -17.45
N GLU A 478 -9.96 -19.07 -16.50
CA GLU A 478 -11.40 -19.06 -16.76
C GLU A 478 -12.12 -18.02 -15.87
N LEU A 479 -12.42 -16.85 -16.44
CA LEU A 479 -13.03 -15.72 -15.77
C LEU A 479 -14.37 -15.40 -16.41
N LEU A 480 -15.46 -15.71 -15.70
CA LEU A 480 -16.85 -15.55 -16.14
C LEU A 480 -17.46 -14.27 -15.57
N PRO A 481 -18.44 -13.63 -16.23
CA PRO A 481 -19.18 -12.53 -15.64
C PRO A 481 -19.88 -13.00 -14.36
N ALA A 482 -19.75 -12.24 -13.26
CA ALA A 482 -20.46 -12.54 -12.01
C ALA A 482 -21.98 -12.37 -12.15
N GLU A 483 -22.40 -11.38 -12.95
CA GLU A 483 -23.78 -11.12 -13.36
C GLU A 483 -23.78 -10.67 -14.83
N GLY A 484 -24.80 -11.09 -15.59
CA GLY A 484 -24.98 -10.72 -16.99
C GLY A 484 -24.09 -11.48 -17.98
N ASP A 485 -24.06 -11.01 -19.22
CA ASP A 485 -23.27 -11.58 -20.31
C ASP A 485 -21.82 -11.07 -20.33
N LEU A 486 -20.95 -11.70 -21.11
CA LEU A 486 -19.60 -11.22 -21.39
C LEU A 486 -19.65 -9.88 -22.16
N VAL A 487 -19.23 -8.77 -21.51
CA VAL A 487 -19.37 -7.41 -22.08
C VAL A 487 -18.08 -6.87 -22.73
N LEU A 488 -16.90 -7.19 -22.18
CA LEU A 488 -15.64 -6.53 -22.53
C LEU A 488 -14.50 -7.54 -22.74
N ASP A 489 -13.91 -7.50 -23.93
CA ASP A 489 -12.75 -8.31 -24.31
C ASP A 489 -11.50 -7.94 -23.49
N PRO A 490 -10.59 -8.90 -23.23
CA PRO A 490 -9.26 -8.63 -22.69
C PRO A 490 -8.52 -7.50 -23.42
N TYR A 491 -7.85 -6.64 -22.65
CA TYR A 491 -7.01 -5.59 -23.19
C TYR A 491 -5.53 -6.00 -23.16
N CYS A 492 -4.82 -5.79 -24.27
CA CYS A 492 -3.37 -5.94 -24.34
C CYS A 492 -2.78 -4.79 -25.16
N TRP A 493 -1.67 -4.24 -24.67
CA TRP A 493 -0.87 -3.24 -25.35
C TRP A 493 0.60 -3.49 -25.04
N ASN A 494 1.42 -3.74 -26.07
CA ASN A 494 2.85 -4.07 -25.96
C ASN A 494 3.17 -5.20 -24.96
N ALA A 495 2.28 -6.19 -24.89
CA ALA A 495 2.40 -7.39 -24.06
C ALA A 495 2.70 -8.62 -24.94
N TYR A 496 3.82 -9.28 -24.69
CA TYR A 496 4.30 -10.46 -25.42
C TYR A 496 4.32 -11.70 -24.53
N GLY A 497 3.88 -12.82 -25.09
CA GLY A 497 3.68 -14.03 -24.31
C GLY A 497 3.15 -15.21 -25.12
N LYS A 498 2.55 -16.18 -24.42
CA LYS A 498 1.92 -17.36 -25.00
C LYS A 498 0.73 -17.81 -24.15
N LEU A 499 -0.25 -18.41 -24.81
CA LEU A 499 -1.33 -19.16 -24.18
C LEU A 499 -0.94 -20.64 -24.20
N GLN A 500 -0.79 -21.28 -23.03
CA GLN A 500 -0.54 -22.73 -22.94
C GLN A 500 -1.82 -23.55 -23.12
N THR A 501 -2.96 -22.98 -22.73
CA THR A 501 -4.30 -23.50 -23.01
C THR A 501 -5.18 -22.37 -23.53
N LEU A 502 -6.37 -22.69 -24.04
CA LEU A 502 -7.39 -21.68 -24.26
C LEU A 502 -7.76 -20.99 -22.93
N THR A 503 -8.13 -19.72 -23.02
CA THR A 503 -8.57 -18.87 -21.91
C THR A 503 -10.00 -18.42 -22.13
N ILE A 504 -10.73 -18.17 -21.04
CA ILE A 504 -12.07 -17.59 -21.06
C ILE A 504 -12.03 -16.28 -20.25
N PRO A 505 -12.41 -15.13 -20.84
CA PRO A 505 -12.55 -14.90 -22.28
C PRO A 505 -11.22 -15.08 -23.05
N PRO A 506 -11.26 -15.32 -24.37
CA PRO A 506 -10.05 -15.47 -25.18
C PRO A 506 -9.18 -14.21 -25.20
N VAL A 507 -7.88 -14.35 -24.93
CA VAL A 507 -6.91 -13.24 -24.97
C VAL A 507 -6.21 -13.17 -26.34
N SER A 508 -6.97 -12.88 -27.40
CA SER A 508 -6.42 -12.79 -28.77
C SER A 508 -5.52 -11.57 -29.02
N CYS A 509 -5.43 -10.65 -28.05
CA CYS A 509 -4.58 -9.46 -28.11
C CYS A 509 -3.13 -9.70 -27.63
N LEU A 510 -2.84 -10.84 -26.99
CA LEU A 510 -1.50 -11.17 -26.52
C LEU A 510 -0.61 -11.52 -27.72
N MET A 511 0.53 -10.84 -27.86
CA MET A 511 1.41 -11.05 -29.01
C MET A 511 2.36 -12.21 -28.80
N GLU A 512 2.49 -13.10 -29.78
CA GLU A 512 3.47 -14.18 -29.75
C GLU A 512 4.89 -13.69 -30.08
N GLY A 513 5.88 -14.45 -29.60
CA GLY A 513 7.29 -14.23 -29.89
C GLY A 513 7.94 -13.13 -29.03
N ALA A 514 8.95 -12.48 -29.58
CA ALA A 514 9.66 -11.38 -28.95
C ALA A 514 9.28 -10.04 -29.61
N PRO A 515 9.34 -8.91 -28.88
CA PRO A 515 9.28 -7.59 -29.50
C PRO A 515 10.37 -7.45 -30.56
N ARG A 516 10.11 -6.65 -31.60
CA ARG A 516 11.14 -6.31 -32.59
C ARG A 516 12.33 -5.67 -31.85
N PRO A 517 13.58 -5.99 -32.22
CA PRO A 517 14.75 -5.49 -31.50
C PRO A 517 14.77 -3.96 -31.52
N LEU A 518 14.45 -3.37 -30.38
CA LEU A 518 14.70 -1.97 -30.10
C LEU A 518 16.23 -1.81 -29.98
N MET A 519 16.78 -0.77 -30.61
CA MET A 519 18.24 -0.61 -30.69
C MET A 519 18.85 -0.45 -29.30
N ASP A 520 19.55 -1.49 -28.85
CA ASP A 520 20.49 -1.58 -27.73
C ASP A 520 20.40 -0.44 -26.70
N THR A 521 19.24 -0.29 -26.06
CA THR A 521 19.07 0.58 -24.91
C THR A 521 19.67 -0.15 -23.71
N ALA A 522 20.92 0.15 -23.38
CA ALA A 522 21.68 -0.43 -22.28
C ALA A 522 20.80 -0.61 -21.03
N THR A 523 20.28 -1.83 -20.85
CA THR A 523 19.21 -2.11 -19.89
C THR A 523 19.86 -2.60 -18.62
N ASP A 524 19.98 -1.70 -17.64
CA ASP A 524 20.51 -2.00 -16.31
C ASP A 524 19.48 -2.79 -15.49
N TYR A 525 19.34 -4.07 -15.83
CA TYR A 525 18.46 -5.03 -15.17
C TYR A 525 18.85 -5.25 -13.71
N CYS A 526 17.96 -5.90 -12.96
CA CYS A 526 18.17 -6.28 -11.57
C CYS A 526 19.04 -7.54 -11.44
#